data_AF-A0A074RP40-F1
#
_entry.id   AF-A0A074RP40-F1
#
_cell.length_a   1.000
_cell.length_b   1.000
_cell.length_c   1.000
_cell.angle_alpha   90.00
_cell.angle_beta   90.00
_cell.angle_gamma   90.00
#
_symmetry.space_group_name_H-M   'P 1'
#
loop_
_entity.id
_entity.type
_entity.pdbx_description
1 polymer ?
#
loop_
_entity_poly.entity_id
_entity_poly.type
_entity_poly.pdbx_seq_one_letter_code
_entity_poly.pdbx_strand_id
1 'polypeptide(L)'
;GYYIPRQPKLKLHPIFNKGRLSRDVSCRLVQLISGHGFYGEYQNRFHPDIDPRCSCGESVETIAHAIAFCPRQEDKRHILVSVSKDIENRELFGSHKGLKAVSKFIAKSGIGKLKDPPAAAPDM
;
A
#
# COMPACT_ATOMS: atom_id res chain seq x y z
N GLY A 1 5.02 -5.22 32.77
CA GLY A 1 4.68 -5.90 31.51
C GLY A 1 3.93 -4.93 30.62
N TYR A 2 4.24 -4.87 29.34
CA TYR A 2 3.55 -3.98 28.42
C TYR A 2 2.08 -4.39 28.27
N TYR A 3 1.16 -3.44 28.46
CA TYR A 3 -0.26 -3.66 28.24
C TYR A 3 -0.51 -3.79 26.74
N ILE A 4 -0.90 -4.98 26.30
CA ILE A 4 -1.38 -5.23 24.95
C ILE A 4 -2.91 -5.27 25.03
N PRO A 5 -3.64 -4.22 24.61
CA PRO A 5 -5.09 -4.11 24.77
C PRO A 5 -5.88 -5.24 24.09
N ARG A 6 -5.27 -5.90 23.09
CA ARG A 6 -5.82 -7.07 22.42
C ARG A 6 -4.74 -8.10 22.22
N GLN A 7 -4.87 -9.24 22.89
CA GLN A 7 -3.99 -10.39 22.69
C GLN A 7 -3.96 -10.77 21.19
N PRO A 8 -2.77 -11.04 20.63
CA PRO A 8 -2.66 -11.49 19.25
C PRO A 8 -3.42 -12.81 19.09
N LYS A 9 -4.16 -12.95 17.98
CA LYS A 9 -4.82 -14.21 17.66
C LYS A 9 -3.81 -15.15 17.02
N LEU A 10 -3.83 -16.43 17.42
CA LEU A 10 -3.03 -17.51 16.80
C LEU A 10 -3.52 -17.93 15.40
N LYS A 11 -4.42 -17.14 14.80
CA LYS A 11 -4.97 -17.38 13.48
C LYS A 11 -4.75 -16.14 12.64
N LEU A 12 -4.27 -16.33 11.41
CA LEU A 12 -4.13 -15.25 10.44
C LEU A 12 -5.49 -14.58 10.18
N HIS A 13 -5.45 -13.27 9.91
CA HIS A 13 -6.64 -12.51 9.56
C HIS A 13 -7.33 -13.14 8.32
N PRO A 14 -8.68 -13.18 8.25
CA PRO A 14 -9.41 -13.84 7.16
C PRO A 14 -9.01 -13.39 5.75
N ILE A 15 -8.51 -12.16 5.60
CA ILE A 15 -8.00 -11.62 4.33
C ILE A 15 -6.81 -12.43 3.78
N PHE A 16 -5.94 -12.94 4.66
CA PHE A 16 -4.74 -13.71 4.32
C PHE A 16 -4.99 -15.22 4.37
N ASN A 17 -5.92 -15.67 5.21
CA ASN A 17 -6.12 -17.10 5.47
C ASN A 17 -6.98 -17.81 4.40
N LYS A 18 -7.86 -17.10 3.69
CA LYS A 18 -8.84 -17.73 2.76
C LYS A 18 -8.36 -17.88 1.30
N GLY A 19 -7.04 -17.79 1.05
CA GLY A 19 -6.42 -18.21 -0.22
C GLY A 19 -6.78 -17.40 -1.49
N ARG A 20 -7.27 -16.16 -1.36
CA ARG A 20 -7.73 -15.37 -2.52
C ARG A 20 -6.80 -14.26 -3.00
N LEU A 21 -5.72 -13.98 -2.27
CA LEU A 21 -4.76 -12.96 -2.65
C LEU A 21 -3.47 -13.61 -3.10
N SER A 22 -2.96 -13.18 -4.24
CA SER A 22 -1.59 -13.51 -4.65
C SER A 22 -0.59 -13.04 -3.58
N ARG A 23 0.58 -13.67 -3.51
CA ARG A 23 1.66 -13.25 -2.62
C ARG A 23 2.03 -11.78 -2.82
N ASP A 24 2.14 -11.31 -4.08
CA ASP A 24 2.41 -9.90 -4.43
C ASP A 24 1.43 -8.94 -3.76
N VAL A 25 0.13 -9.12 -4.01
CA VAL A 25 -0.93 -8.28 -3.42
C VAL A 25 -0.95 -8.37 -1.90
N SER A 26 -0.67 -9.55 -1.32
CA SER A 26 -0.63 -9.73 0.13
C SER A 26 0.52 -8.95 0.77
N CYS A 27 1.71 -9.02 0.18
CA CYS A 27 2.88 -8.27 0.62
C CYS A 27 2.64 -6.76 0.51
N ARG A 28 2.13 -6.29 -0.64
CA ARG A 28 1.84 -4.87 -0.87
C ARG A 28 0.73 -4.35 0.02
N LEU A 29 -0.26 -5.17 0.38
CA LEU A 29 -1.26 -4.81 1.38
C LEU A 29 -0.64 -4.58 2.76
N VAL A 30 0.25 -5.48 3.20
CA VAL A 30 0.95 -5.33 4.49
C VAL A 30 1.83 -4.09 4.48
N GLN A 31 2.62 -3.90 3.42
CA GLN A 31 3.46 -2.71 3.23
C GLN A 31 2.65 -1.42 3.25
N LEU A 32 1.47 -1.44 2.64
CA LEU A 32 0.58 -0.28 2.65
C LEU A 32 0.07 0.03 4.05
N ILE A 33 -0.34 -1.00 4.81
CA ILE A 33 -0.82 -0.85 6.19
C ILE A 33 0.30 -0.35 7.12
N SER A 34 1.53 -0.82 6.93
CA SER A 34 2.67 -0.41 7.76
C SER A 34 3.33 0.90 7.32
N GLY A 35 2.94 1.45 6.17
CA GLY A 35 3.61 2.62 5.59
C GLY A 35 4.98 2.33 4.97
N HIS A 36 5.31 1.06 4.71
CA HIS A 36 6.64 0.60 4.30
C HIS A 36 6.65 0.02 2.86
N GLY A 37 5.88 0.62 1.96
CA GLY A 37 5.85 0.22 0.56
C GLY A 37 6.83 1.01 -0.31
N PHE A 38 7.04 0.56 -1.54
CA PHE A 38 7.89 1.22 -2.54
C PHE A 38 7.21 2.49 -3.12
N TYR A 39 6.95 3.45 -2.25
CA TYR A 39 6.50 4.79 -2.60
C TYR A 39 7.71 5.74 -2.61
N GLY A 40 7.64 6.84 -3.35
CA GLY A 40 8.76 7.79 -3.44
C GLY A 40 9.21 8.32 -2.07
N GLU A 41 8.26 8.69 -1.21
CA GLU A 41 8.53 9.15 0.15
C GLU A 41 9.31 8.12 0.99
N TYR A 42 8.86 6.86 0.97
CA TYR A 42 9.48 5.80 1.75
C TYR A 42 10.85 5.39 1.19
N GLN A 43 10.99 5.32 -0.13
CA GLN A 43 12.26 4.95 -0.76
C GLN A 43 13.33 6.03 -0.52
N ASN A 44 12.99 7.30 -0.71
CA ASN A 44 13.94 8.40 -0.52
C ASN A 44 14.47 8.49 0.92
N ARG A 45 13.68 8.06 1.91
CA ARG A 45 14.12 7.97 3.31
C ARG A 45 15.34 7.05 3.52
N PHE A 46 15.45 5.97 2.74
CA PHE A 46 16.54 4.98 2.87
C PHE A 46 17.56 5.05 1.73
N HIS A 47 17.16 5.64 0.60
CA HIS A 47 17.96 5.82 -0.61
C HIS A 47 17.79 7.26 -1.09
N PRO A 48 18.53 8.22 -0.49
CA PRO A 48 18.38 9.66 -0.79
C PRO A 48 18.63 10.04 -2.26
N ASP A 49 19.33 9.17 -2.99
CA ASP A 49 19.60 9.25 -4.43
C ASP A 49 18.37 8.94 -5.30
N ILE A 50 17.37 8.26 -4.76
CA ILE A 50 16.11 7.98 -5.47
C ILE A 50 15.22 9.21 -5.42
N ASP A 51 14.80 9.68 -6.59
CA ASP A 51 13.83 10.77 -6.73
C ASP A 51 12.47 10.39 -6.11
N PRO A 52 11.98 11.11 -5.09
CA PRO A 52 10.71 10.82 -4.44
C PRO A 52 9.49 11.19 -5.30
N ARG A 53 9.67 11.88 -6.44
CA ARG A 53 8.55 12.37 -7.25
C ARG A 53 7.66 11.25 -7.79
N CYS A 54 6.37 11.54 -7.85
CA CYS A 54 5.45 10.67 -8.58
C CYS A 54 5.55 10.95 -10.08
N SER A 55 5.38 9.92 -10.91
CA SER A 55 5.37 10.09 -12.37
C SER A 55 4.15 10.87 -12.90
N CYS A 56 3.19 11.22 -12.04
CA CYS A 56 2.12 12.18 -12.36
C CYS A 56 2.56 13.65 -12.26
N GLY A 57 3.78 13.93 -11.74
CA GLY A 57 4.32 15.28 -11.56
C GLY A 57 4.36 15.76 -10.11
N GLU A 58 3.65 15.10 -9.18
CA GLU A 58 3.68 15.41 -7.75
C GLU A 58 5.11 15.37 -7.20
N SER A 59 5.45 16.34 -6.34
CA SER A 59 6.81 16.49 -5.81
C SER A 59 7.25 15.32 -4.94
N VAL A 60 6.31 14.69 -4.23
CA VAL A 60 6.57 13.54 -3.37
C VAL A 60 5.43 12.52 -3.51
N GLU A 61 5.76 11.29 -3.92
CA GLU A 61 4.83 10.17 -3.96
C GLU A 61 4.64 9.61 -2.54
N THR A 62 3.68 10.18 -1.81
CA THR A 62 3.21 9.66 -0.52
C THR A 62 2.15 8.57 -0.72
N ILE A 63 1.85 7.80 0.34
CA ILE A 63 0.74 6.83 0.32
C ILE A 63 -0.60 7.53 0.10
N ALA A 64 -0.83 8.65 0.81
CA ALA A 64 -2.04 9.43 0.69
C ALA A 64 -2.23 9.90 -0.76
N HIS A 65 -1.17 10.42 -1.38
CA HIS A 65 -1.17 10.75 -2.80
C HIS A 65 -1.52 9.53 -3.65
N ALA A 66 -0.79 8.43 -3.53
CA ALA A 66 -0.98 7.24 -4.37
C ALA A 66 -2.41 6.67 -4.32
N ILE A 67 -3.07 6.69 -3.15
CA ILE A 67 -4.40 6.11 -2.96
C ILE A 67 -5.54 7.10 -3.23
N ALA A 68 -5.41 8.36 -2.79
CA ALA A 68 -6.53 9.30 -2.76
C ALA A 68 -6.45 10.39 -3.82
N PHE A 69 -5.25 10.82 -4.23
CA PHE A 69 -5.08 12.04 -5.03
C PHE A 69 -4.44 11.80 -6.41
N CYS A 70 -3.66 10.73 -6.58
CA CYS A 70 -2.85 10.51 -7.79
C CYS A 70 -3.73 10.31 -9.03
N PRO A 71 -3.65 11.18 -10.06
CA PRO A 71 -4.48 11.07 -11.27
C PRO A 71 -4.32 9.73 -12.01
N ARG A 72 -3.12 9.12 -11.93
CA ARG A 72 -2.84 7.80 -12.55
C ARG A 72 -3.75 6.66 -12.03
N GLN A 73 -4.39 6.87 -10.89
CA GLN A 73 -5.26 5.88 -10.25
C GLN A 73 -6.74 6.25 -10.29
N GLU A 74 -7.10 7.36 -10.95
CA GLU A 74 -8.46 7.87 -10.99
C GLU A 74 -9.46 6.82 -11.51
N ASP A 75 -9.14 6.17 -12.62
CA ASP A 75 -9.93 5.11 -13.26
C ASP A 75 -10.16 3.91 -12.34
N LYS A 76 -9.29 3.68 -11.35
CA LYS A 76 -9.35 2.56 -10.41
C LYS A 76 -9.86 2.96 -9.04
N ARG A 77 -9.87 4.27 -8.71
CA ARG A 77 -10.23 4.79 -7.38
C ARG A 77 -11.67 4.47 -7.00
N HIS A 78 -12.55 4.31 -7.98
CA HIS A 78 -13.93 3.86 -7.78
C HIS A 78 -14.03 2.58 -6.94
N ILE A 79 -13.02 1.70 -6.98
CA ILE A 79 -12.96 0.48 -6.15
C ILE A 79 -12.97 0.84 -4.66
N LEU A 80 -12.20 1.85 -4.27
CA LEU A 80 -12.11 2.32 -2.89
C LEU A 80 -13.34 3.15 -2.51
N VAL A 81 -13.75 4.07 -3.39
CA VAL A 81 -14.92 4.94 -3.19
C VAL A 81 -16.21 4.14 -3.00
N SER A 82 -16.31 2.95 -3.61
CA SER A 82 -17.46 2.04 -3.41
C SER A 82 -17.61 1.51 -1.97
N VAL A 83 -16.57 1.63 -1.14
CA VAL A 83 -16.57 1.22 0.26
C VAL A 83 -16.42 2.39 1.22
N SER A 84 -15.69 3.43 0.82
CA SER A 84 -15.47 4.64 1.61
C SER A 84 -15.44 5.85 0.70
N LYS A 85 -16.48 6.69 0.74
CA LYS A 85 -16.61 7.86 -0.16
C LYS A 85 -15.42 8.80 -0.04
N ASP A 86 -14.96 9.02 1.19
CA ASP A 86 -13.86 9.93 1.52
C ASP A 86 -12.52 9.19 1.74
N ILE A 87 -12.45 7.89 1.39
CA ILE A 87 -11.22 7.08 1.45
C ILE A 87 -10.64 7.06 2.88
N GLU A 88 -11.51 6.91 3.88
CA GLU A 88 -11.12 6.92 5.29
C GLU A 88 -10.38 5.65 5.71
N ASN A 89 -9.27 5.82 6.41
CA ASN A 89 -8.47 4.69 6.91
C ASN A 89 -9.28 3.71 7.76
N ARG A 90 -10.22 4.21 8.57
CA ARG A 90 -11.06 3.37 9.44
C ARG A 90 -11.95 2.44 8.62
N GLU A 91 -12.52 2.92 7.53
CA GLU A 91 -13.41 2.13 6.68
C GLU A 91 -12.63 1.15 5.80
N LEU A 92 -11.53 1.62 5.21
CA LEU A 92 -10.68 0.84 4.31
C LEU A 92 -9.89 -0.26 5.03
N PHE A 93 -9.29 0.03 6.18
CA PHE A 93 -8.41 -0.91 6.88
C PHE A 93 -9.04 -1.53 8.13
N GLY A 94 -10.11 -0.94 8.66
CA GLY A 94 -10.81 -1.45 9.85
C GLY A 94 -11.85 -2.54 9.55
N SER A 95 -12.15 -2.82 8.28
CA SER A 95 -13.18 -3.78 7.89
C SER A 95 -12.70 -4.81 6.87
N HIS A 96 -13.26 -6.02 6.91
CA HIS A 96 -12.93 -7.06 5.92
C HIS A 96 -13.40 -6.67 4.49
N LYS A 97 -14.47 -5.88 4.36
CA LYS A 97 -14.93 -5.34 3.08
C LYS A 97 -13.94 -4.32 2.52
N GLY A 98 -13.48 -3.39 3.37
CA GLY A 98 -12.45 -2.41 3.03
C GLY A 98 -11.15 -3.07 2.59
N LEU A 99 -10.64 -4.03 3.37
CA LEU A 99 -9.41 -4.74 3.03
C LEU A 99 -9.50 -5.45 1.68
N LYS A 100 -10.66 -6.06 1.36
CA LYS A 100 -10.90 -6.64 0.03
C LYS A 100 -10.86 -5.59 -1.10
N ALA A 101 -11.46 -4.42 -0.88
CA ALA A 101 -11.43 -3.34 -1.86
C ALA A 101 -10.01 -2.81 -2.06
N VAL A 102 -9.25 -2.60 -0.98
CA VAL A 102 -7.84 -2.22 -1.02
C VAL A 102 -7.01 -3.28 -1.76
N SER A 103 -7.19 -4.57 -1.47
CA SER A 103 -6.48 -5.63 -2.20
C SER A 103 -6.81 -5.64 -3.69
N LYS A 104 -8.09 -5.45 -4.07
CA LYS A 104 -8.50 -5.34 -5.47
C LYS A 104 -7.90 -4.12 -6.15
N PHE A 105 -7.86 -2.99 -5.46
CA PHE A 105 -7.24 -1.76 -5.92
C PHE A 105 -5.74 -1.96 -6.14
N ILE A 106 -5.01 -2.52 -5.18
CA ILE A 106 -3.58 -2.87 -5.29
C ILE A 106 -3.33 -3.74 -6.53
N ALA A 107 -4.14 -4.79 -6.72
CA ALA A 107 -4.00 -5.70 -7.86
C ALA A 107 -4.19 -4.99 -9.21
N LYS A 108 -5.12 -4.03 -9.30
CA LYS A 108 -5.44 -3.31 -10.54
C LYS A 108 -4.54 -2.11 -10.82
N SER A 109 -4.06 -1.44 -9.78
CA SER A 109 -3.30 -0.18 -9.87
C SER A 109 -1.79 -0.36 -9.98
N GLY A 110 -1.25 -1.45 -9.42
CA GLY A 110 0.20 -1.63 -9.36
C GLY A 110 0.93 -0.72 -8.36
N ILE A 111 0.23 0.01 -7.49
CA ILE A 111 0.85 0.89 -6.47
C ILE A 111 1.84 0.18 -5.53
N GLY A 112 2.94 0.82 -5.16
CA GLY A 112 3.89 0.24 -4.20
C GLY A 112 4.61 -1.02 -4.73
N LYS A 113 4.68 -1.19 -6.06
CA LYS A 113 5.65 -2.08 -6.68
C LYS A 113 7.03 -1.41 -6.66
N LEU A 114 8.07 -2.22 -6.43
CA LEU A 114 9.44 -1.80 -6.68
C LEU A 114 9.52 -1.40 -8.16
N LYS A 115 10.00 -0.17 -8.43
CA LYS A 115 10.39 0.26 -9.78
C LYS A 115 11.62 -0.58 -10.20
N ASP A 116 12.09 -0.52 -11.45
CA ASP A 116 13.23 -1.34 -11.88
C ASP A 116 14.34 -1.39 -10.81
N PRO A 117 14.90 -2.57 -10.53
CA PRO A 117 15.79 -2.74 -9.39
C PRO A 117 16.89 -1.68 -9.43
N PRO A 118 17.27 -1.09 -8.28
CA PRO A 118 18.41 -0.19 -8.25
C PRO A 118 19.57 -0.89 -8.93
N ALA A 119 20.30 -0.15 -9.77
CA ALA A 119 21.50 -0.64 -10.42
C ALA A 119 22.31 -1.43 -9.38
N ALA A 120 22.73 -2.64 -9.74
CA ALA A 120 23.43 -3.56 -8.85
C ALA A 120 24.43 -2.78 -7.99
N ALA A 121 24.48 -3.11 -6.69
CA ALA A 121 25.42 -2.49 -5.77
C ALA A 121 26.79 -2.44 -6.43
N PRO A 122 27.49 -1.28 -6.44
CA PRO A 122 28.82 -1.22 -7.01
C PRO A 122 29.67 -2.30 -6.34
N ASP A 123 30.36 -3.08 -7.16
CA ASP A 123 31.25 -4.13 -6.69
C ASP A 123 32.20 -3.52 -5.63
N MET A 124 32.15 -4.07 -4.40
CA MET A 124 33.06 -3.70 -3.31
C MET A 124 34.41 -4.39 -3.48
#